data_AF-B0RBA7-F1
#
_entry.id   AF-B0RBA7-F1
#
_cell.length_a   1.000
_cell.length_b   1.000
_cell.length_c   1.000
_cell.angle_alpha   90.00
_cell.angle_beta   90.00
_cell.angle_gamma   90.00
#
_symmetry.space_group_name_H-M   'P 1'
#
loop_
_entity.id
_entity.type
_entity.pdbx_description
1 polymer ?
#
loop_
_entity_poly.entity_id
_entity_poly.type
_entity_poly.pdbx_seq_one_letter_code
_entity_poly.pdbx_strand_id
1 'polypeptide(L)'
;MPCHTTRRTLAEVQRLLPWLPVEELDVATHPDRAEAEGIRSTPTILVRAGHFEVLPAEGVPTAPQVLQAVVRAMDGTPPSGPAGAPGREDPA
;
A
#
# COMPACT_ATOMS: atom_id res chain seq x y z
N MET A 1 2.53 -17.48 0.04
CA MET A 1 2.20 -16.75 1.28
C MET A 1 2.23 -15.25 1.00
N PRO A 2 1.08 -14.58 0.84
CA PRO A 2 0.99 -13.17 0.44
C PRO A 2 1.83 -12.22 1.31
N CYS A 3 1.80 -12.38 2.64
CA CYS A 3 2.59 -11.55 3.55
C CYS A 3 4.11 -11.71 3.38
N HIS A 4 4.59 -12.91 3.01
CA HIS A 4 6.02 -13.12 2.75
C HIS A 4 6.47 -12.39 1.47
N THR A 5 5.66 -12.42 0.42
CA THR A 5 5.97 -11.71 -0.82
C THR A 5 5.94 -10.20 -0.61
N THR A 6 4.95 -9.68 0.13
CA THR A 6 4.88 -8.26 0.50
C THR A 6 6.11 -7.83 1.32
N ARG A 7 6.55 -8.64 2.29
CA ARG A 7 7.78 -8.39 3.04
C ARG A 7 9.02 -8.29 2.14
N ARG A 8 9.14 -9.16 1.13
CA ARG A 8 10.23 -9.09 0.16
C ARG A 8 10.18 -7.80 -0.66
N THR A 9 9.00 -7.39 -1.12
CA THR A 9 8.82 -6.10 -1.81
C THR A 9 9.25 -4.93 -0.91
N LEU A 10 8.83 -4.91 0.36
CA LEU A 10 9.19 -3.84 1.29
C LEU A 10 10.70 -3.81 1.59
N ALA A 11 11.36 -4.97 1.64
CA ALA A 11 12.82 -5.03 1.76
C ALA A 11 13.54 -4.43 0.54
N GLU A 12 13.00 -4.62 -0.67
CA GLU A 12 13.53 -3.97 -1.88
C GLU A 12 13.35 -2.45 -1.82
N VAL A 13 12.17 -1.98 -1.41
CA VAL A 13 11.91 -0.54 -1.22
C VAL A 13 12.86 0.07 -0.20
N GLN A 14 13.09 -0.61 0.93
CA GLN A 14 14.00 -0.14 1.97
C GLN A 14 15.46 -0.08 1.50
N ARG A 15 15.88 -0.96 0.58
CA ARG A 15 17.20 -0.87 -0.06
C ARG A 15 17.32 0.38 -0.95
N LEU A 16 16.24 0.79 -1.60
CA LEU A 16 16.19 1.97 -2.48
C LEU A 16 16.05 3.27 -1.68
N LEU A 17 15.32 3.23 -0.57
CA LEU A 17 15.06 4.37 0.32
C LEU A 17 15.51 4.02 1.76
N PRO A 18 16.81 4.03 2.07
CA PRO A 18 17.31 3.64 3.40
C PRO A 18 16.84 4.55 4.54
N TRP A 19 16.40 5.77 4.20
CA TRP A 19 15.85 6.75 5.14
C TRP A 19 14.37 6.53 5.44
N LEU A 20 13.67 5.66 4.69
CA LEU A 20 12.24 5.40 4.88
C LEU A 20 12.05 4.29 5.95
N PRO A 21 11.54 4.62 7.14
CA PRO A 21 11.25 3.62 8.15
C PRO A 21 10.11 2.70 7.67
N VAL A 22 10.28 1.39 7.89
CA VAL A 22 9.26 0.37 7.61
C VAL A 22 9.02 -0.40 8.89
N GLU A 23 7.77 -0.39 9.36
CA GLU A 23 7.32 -1.14 10.53
C GLU A 23 6.32 -2.21 10.12
N GLU A 24 6.50 -3.43 10.62
CA GLU A 24 5.54 -4.52 10.46
C GLU A 24 4.65 -4.59 11.71
N LEU A 25 3.33 -4.50 11.51
CA LEU A 25 2.35 -4.66 12.57
C LEU A 25 1.69 -6.03 12.42
N ASP A 26 1.83 -6.87 13.44
CA ASP A 26 1.06 -8.10 13.55
C ASP A 26 -0.34 -7.79 14.12
N VAL A 27 -1.35 -7.91 13.26
CA VAL A 27 -2.76 -7.64 13.60
C VAL A 27 -3.32 -8.65 14.60
N ALA A 28 -2.76 -9.86 14.69
CA ALA A 28 -3.22 -10.86 15.65
C ALA A 28 -2.83 -10.49 17.08
N THR A 29 -1.70 -9.78 17.25
CA THR A 29 -1.22 -9.30 18.55
C THR A 29 -1.73 -7.89 18.88
N HIS A 30 -2.17 -7.11 17.89
CA HIS A 30 -2.65 -5.74 18.05
C HIS A 30 -4.00 -5.49 17.33
N PRO A 31 -5.08 -6.21 17.68
CA PRO A 31 -6.36 -6.11 16.99
C PRO A 31 -6.99 -4.72 17.08
N ASP A 32 -6.94 -4.08 18.24
CA ASP A 32 -7.51 -2.73 18.44
C ASP A 32 -6.85 -1.69 17.54
N ARG A 33 -5.52 -1.80 17.34
CA ARG A 33 -4.78 -0.92 16.44
C ARG A 33 -5.15 -1.19 14.98
N ALA A 34 -5.34 -2.45 14.60
CA ALA A 34 -5.75 -2.81 13.25
C ALA A 34 -7.17 -2.28 12.93
N GLU A 35 -8.09 -2.36 13.89
CA GLU A 35 -9.44 -1.81 13.76
C GLU A 35 -9.42 -0.28 13.65
N ALA A 36 -8.66 0.40 14.50
CA ALA A 36 -8.53 1.86 14.47
C ALA A 36 -7.97 2.39 13.14
N GLU A 37 -7.10 1.60 12.48
CA GLU A 37 -6.51 1.90 11.18
C GLU A 37 -7.37 1.39 10.00
N GLY A 38 -8.54 0.78 10.27
CA GLY A 38 -9.47 0.30 9.26
C GLY A 38 -8.98 -0.94 8.47
N ILE A 39 -8.05 -1.72 9.03
CA ILE A 39 -7.47 -2.90 8.37
C ILE A 39 -8.48 -4.06 8.41
N ARG A 40 -8.99 -4.45 7.23
CA ARG A 40 -10.00 -5.54 7.08
C ARG A 40 -9.44 -6.84 6.53
N SER A 41 -8.24 -6.81 5.97
CA SER A 41 -7.56 -7.95 5.36
C SER A 41 -6.06 -7.78 5.52
N THR A 42 -5.32 -8.88 5.44
CA THR A 42 -3.84 -8.85 5.45
C THR A 42 -3.30 -9.51 4.19
N PRO A 43 -2.20 -9.02 3.61
CA PRO A 43 -1.36 -7.91 4.07
C PRO A 43 -1.89 -6.54 3.65
N THR A 44 -1.94 -5.56 4.55
CA THR A 44 -2.22 -4.15 4.22
C THR A 44 -0.97 -3.31 4.43
N ILE A 45 -0.64 -2.44 3.47
CA ILE A 45 0.47 -1.50 3.60
C ILE A 45 -0.09 -0.10 3.80
N LEU A 46 0.40 0.55 4.85
CA LEU A 46 0.05 1.91 5.21
C LEU A 46 1.28 2.80 4.97
N VAL A 47 1.12 3.83 4.15
CA VAL A 47 2.18 4.81 3.86
C VAL A 47 1.79 6.15 4.46
N ARG A 48 2.69 6.72 5.27
CA ARG A 48 2.44 7.93 6.08
C ARG A 48 3.48 9.00 5.79
N ALA A 49 3.06 10.16 5.30
CA ALA A 49 3.92 11.34 5.12
C ALA A 49 3.08 12.63 5.17
N GLY A 50 2.60 13.02 6.35
CA GLY A 50 1.62 14.11 6.51
C GLY A 50 0.22 13.69 6.05
N HIS A 51 0.08 13.24 4.81
CA HIS A 51 -1.08 12.53 4.27
C HIS A 51 -0.89 11.01 4.35
N PHE A 52 -1.99 10.26 4.21
CA PHE A 52 -2.03 8.81 4.37
C PHE A 52 -2.46 8.12 3.08
N GLU A 53 -1.68 7.13 2.66
CA GLU A 53 -1.98 6.27 1.51
C GLU A 53 -2.12 4.82 1.97
N VAL A 54 -3.19 4.15 1.54
CA VAL A 54 -3.45 2.73 1.83
C VAL A 54 -3.28 1.93 0.56
N LEU A 55 -2.41 0.94 0.60
CA LEU A 55 -2.33 -0.08 -0.45
C LEU A 55 -3.10 -1.33 0.02
N PRO A 56 -4.16 -1.72 -0.70
CA PRO A 56 -5.02 -2.83 -0.31
C PRO A 56 -4.29 -4.18 -0.38
N ALA A 57 -4.86 -5.17 0.31
CA ALA A 57 -4.35 -6.55 0.35
C ALA A 57 -4.62 -7.36 -0.93
N GLU A 58 -5.40 -6.81 -1.87
CA GLU A 58 -5.71 -7.47 -3.13
C GLU A 58 -4.51 -7.38 -4.08
N GLY A 59 -3.82 -8.51 -4.20
CA GLY A 59 -2.58 -8.62 -4.96
C GLY A 59 -1.34 -8.27 -4.14
N VAL A 60 -0.19 -8.77 -4.59
CA VAL A 60 1.09 -8.39 -3.98
C VAL A 60 1.56 -7.12 -4.68
N PRO A 61 1.75 -6.00 -3.97
CA PRO A 61 2.28 -4.80 -4.59
C PRO A 61 3.73 -5.03 -5.02
N THR A 62 4.08 -4.40 -6.13
CA THR A 62 5.44 -4.34 -6.65
C THR A 62 6.19 -3.16 -6.02
N ALA A 63 7.53 -3.20 -6.01
CA ALA A 63 8.33 -2.11 -5.46
C ALA A 63 8.02 -0.75 -6.12
N PRO A 64 7.85 -0.65 -7.47
CA PRO A 64 7.40 0.59 -8.11
C PRO A 64 6.05 1.11 -7.60
N GLN A 65 5.07 0.24 -7.33
CA GLN A 65 3.76 0.67 -6.80
C GLN A 65 3.89 1.24 -5.40
N VAL A 66 4.72 0.63 -4.54
CA VAL A 66 4.99 1.15 -3.19
C VAL A 66 5.71 2.50 -3.26
N LEU A 67 6.73 2.64 -4.11
CA LEU A 67 7.45 3.89 -4.29
C LEU A 67 6.54 5.02 -4.78
N GLN A 68 5.64 4.74 -5.72
CA GLN A 68 4.64 5.72 -6.16
C GLN A 68 3.70 6.15 -5.03
N ALA A 69 3.29 5.23 -4.15
CA ALA A 69 2.49 5.57 -2.98
C ALA A 69 3.27 6.46 -1.99
N VAL A 70 4.56 6.22 -1.80
CA VAL A 70 5.44 7.09 -1.00
C VAL A 70 5.49 8.51 -1.58
N VAL A 71 5.71 8.63 -2.89
CA VAL A 71 5.71 9.95 -3.57
C VAL A 71 4.38 10.66 -3.38
N ARG A 72 3.24 9.99 -3.61
CA ARG A 72 1.91 10.61 -3.42
C ARG A 72 1.66 11.07 -1.99
N ALA A 73 2.03 10.24 -1.01
CA ALA A 73 1.89 10.59 0.40
C ALA A 73 2.71 11.85 0.73
N MET A 74 3.93 11.97 0.20
CA MET A 74 4.81 13.13 0.41
C MET A 74 4.33 14.39 -0.32
N ASP A 75 3.82 14.24 -1.54
CA ASP A 75 3.37 15.35 -2.38
C ASP A 75 1.96 15.87 -1.99
N GLY A 76 1.26 15.16 -1.09
CA GLY A 76 -0.10 15.49 -0.69
C GLY A 76 -1.13 15.42 -1.81
N THR A 77 -0.80 14.71 -2.90
CA THR A 77 -1.70 14.51 -4.03
C THR A 77 -2.69 13.40 -3.67
N PRO A 78 -3.99 13.69 -3.48
CA PRO A 78 -4.96 12.64 -3.18
C PRO A 78 -5.04 11.65 -4.35
N PRO A 79 -5.37 10.37 -4.09
CA PRO A 79 -5.50 9.40 -5.15
C PRO A 79 -6.57 9.88 -6.13
N SER A 80 -6.16 10.06 -7.39
CA SER A 80 -7.13 10.01 -8.48
C SER A 80 -7.74 8.61 -8.40
N GLY A 81 -9.07 8.54 -8.18
CA GLY A 81 -9.80 7.28 -7.98
C GLY A 81 -9.49 6.23 -9.06
N PRO A 82 -9.91 4.97 -8.88
CA PRO A 82 -9.50 3.89 -9.76
C PRO A 82 -9.69 4.32 -11.20
N ALA A 83 -8.59 4.37 -11.97
CA ALA A 83 -8.64 4.62 -13.39
C ALA A 83 -9.52 3.52 -13.99
N GLY A 84 -10.80 3.83 -14.16
CA GLY A 84 -11.77 2.95 -14.75
C GLY A 84 -11.20 2.48 -16.08
N ALA A 85 -11.12 1.16 -16.24
CA ALA A 85 -10.80 0.54 -17.51
C ALA A 85 -11.58 1.27 -18.63
N PRO A 86 -10.95 1.64 -19.76
CA PRO A 86 -11.71 2.19 -20.87
C PRO A 86 -12.75 1.15 -21.27
N GLY A 87 -14.02 1.54 -21.16
CA GLY A 87 -15.14 0.72 -21.55
C GLY A 87 -14.91 0.23 -22.97
N ARG A 88 -15.01 -1.09 -23.17
CA ARG A 88 -15.15 -1.67 -24.51
C ARG A 88 -16.48 -1.16 -25.05
N GLU A 89 -16.40 -0.09 -25.84
CA GLU A 89 -17.46 0.36 -26.73
C GLU A 89 -17.72 -0.75 -27.76
N ASP A 90 -18.81 -1.50 -27.55
CA ASP A 90 -19.40 -2.41 -28.53
C ASP A 90 -20.26 -1.57 -29.48
N PRO A 91 -19.96 -1.48 -30.79
CA PRO A 91 -20.85 -0.83 -31.74
C PRO A 91 -22.04 -1.75 -32.09
N ALA A 92 -23.23 -1.16 -32.05
CA ALA A 92 -24.49 -1.74 -32.50
C ALA A 92 -24.58 -1.82 -34.04
#